data_AF-A0A8I0GTW8-F1
#
_entry.id   AF-A0A8I0GTW8-F1
#
_cell.length_a   1.000
_cell.length_b   1.000
_cell.length_c   1.000
_cell.angle_alpha   90.00
_cell.angle_beta   90.00
_cell.angle_gamma   90.00
#
_symmetry.space_group_name_H-M   'P 1'
#
loop_
_entity.id
_entity.type
_entity.pdbx_description
1 polymer ?
#
loop_
_entity_poly.entity_id
_entity_poly.type
_entity_poly.pdbx_seq_one_letter_code
_entity_poly.pdbx_strand_id
1 'polypeptide(L)'
;MTVVVSLGLATICFLGQCHPALVGASTPAGQYRLQQRLVVSPGYGGDILAFKEEDAALFAIHRLWLGNPAEQRAERLASVRVARRQAVTDGCINVDEATYASLVDCCADSTLVIE
;
A
#
# COMPACT_ATOMS: atom_id res chain seq x y z
N MET A 1 11.90 6.26 11.93
CA MET A 1 10.59 6.75 11.45
C MET A 1 9.65 5.55 11.36
N THR A 2 8.37 5.75 11.65
CA THR A 2 7.36 4.68 11.66
C THR A 2 6.25 5.03 10.68
N VAL A 3 5.93 4.08 9.82
CA VAL A 3 4.77 4.09 8.93
C VAL A 3 3.72 3.19 9.54
N VAL A 4 2.49 3.66 9.67
CA VAL A 4 1.40 2.87 10.26
C VAL A 4 0.33 2.65 9.20
N VAL A 5 -0.10 1.41 9.01
CA VAL A 5 -1.23 1.05 8.15
C VAL A 5 -2.33 0.49 9.03
N SER A 6 -3.49 1.12 8.97
CA SER A 6 -4.70 0.61 9.60
C SER A 6 -5.56 -0.11 8.56
N LEU A 7 -5.71 -1.42 8.71
CA LEU A 7 -6.58 -2.26 7.90
C LEU A 7 -8.05 -1.94 8.17
N GLY A 8 -8.38 -1.62 9.44
CA GLY A 8 -9.71 -1.22 9.88
C GLY A 8 -10.17 0.11 9.28
N LEU A 9 -9.27 1.08 9.11
CA LEU A 9 -9.57 2.39 8.53
C LEU A 9 -9.22 2.49 7.04
N ALA A 10 -8.51 1.50 6.49
CA ALA A 10 -7.95 1.49 5.15
C ALA A 10 -7.14 2.77 4.88
N THR A 11 -6.20 3.05 5.79
CA THR A 11 -5.32 4.23 5.73
C THR A 11 -3.87 3.87 5.97
N ILE A 12 -2.97 4.67 5.42
CA ILE A 12 -1.54 4.67 5.71
C ILE A 12 -1.17 6.03 6.30
N CYS A 13 -0.39 6.04 7.37
CA CYS A 13 -0.01 7.25 8.10
C CYS A 13 1.51 7.33 8.25
N PHE A 14 2.06 8.49 7.94
CA PHE A 14 3.48 8.83 8.09
C PHE A 14 3.61 10.36 8.11
N LEU A 15 4.70 10.89 8.67
CA LEU A 15 4.93 12.35 8.78
C LEU A 15 3.76 13.13 9.45
N GLY A 16 2.99 12.49 10.34
CA GLY A 16 1.84 13.10 11.00
C GLY A 16 0.61 13.30 10.11
N GLN A 17 0.60 12.73 8.90
CA GLN A 17 -0.54 12.73 7.98
C GLN A 17 -1.01 11.31 7.71
N CYS A 18 -2.29 11.17 7.38
CA CYS A 18 -2.91 9.90 7.01
C CYS A 18 -3.55 10.02 5.63
N HIS A 19 -3.32 9.01 4.80
CA HIS A 19 -3.75 8.93 3.42
C HIS A 19 -4.65 7.70 3.24
N PRO A 20 -5.64 7.75 2.33
CA PRO A 20 -6.40 6.55 1.99
C PRO A 20 -5.49 5.50 1.36
N ALA A 21 -5.79 4.23 1.62
CA ALA A 21 -5.13 3.09 0.98
C ALA A 21 -6.18 2.04 0.61
N LEU A 22 -5.91 1.25 -0.43
CA LEU A 22 -6.64 0.01 -0.70
C LEU A 22 -5.90 -1.13 0.00
N VAL A 23 -6.58 -1.86 0.86
CA VAL A 23 -5.98 -2.95 1.64
C VAL A 23 -6.64 -4.28 1.30
N GLY A 24 -5.87 -5.36 1.43
CA GLY A 24 -6.33 -6.72 1.15
C GLY A 24 -6.76 -7.47 2.40
N ALA A 25 -7.65 -8.45 2.25
CA ALA A 25 -8.13 -9.28 3.36
C ALA A 25 -7.03 -10.17 3.95
N SER A 26 -6.03 -10.52 3.14
CA SER A 26 -4.85 -11.30 3.48
C SER A 26 -3.65 -10.44 3.90
N THR A 27 -3.80 -9.11 4.00
CA THR A 27 -2.71 -8.23 4.45
C THR A 27 -2.35 -8.59 5.89
N PRO A 28 -1.13 -9.07 6.17
CA PRO A 28 -0.82 -9.61 7.48
C PRO A 28 -0.52 -8.48 8.48
N ALA A 29 -1.28 -8.39 9.56
CA ALA A 29 -0.95 -7.51 10.68
C ALA A 29 0.42 -7.86 11.27
N GLY A 30 1.12 -6.88 11.82
CA GLY A 30 2.45 -7.07 12.41
C GLY A 30 3.39 -5.91 12.19
N GLN A 31 4.65 -6.11 12.57
CA GLN A 31 5.73 -5.13 12.38
C GLN A 31 6.71 -5.66 11.34
N TYR A 32 7.05 -4.80 10.38
CA TYR A 32 7.90 -5.11 9.24
C TYR A 32 8.92 -4.00 9.01
N ARG A 33 9.91 -4.27 8.15
CA ARG A 33 10.84 -3.27 7.64
C ARG A 33 10.54 -3.05 6.16
N LEU A 34 10.35 -1.79 5.77
CA LEU A 34 10.20 -1.46 4.35
C LEU A 34 11.53 -1.64 3.61
N GLN A 35 11.42 -2.13 2.38
CA GLN A 35 12.53 -2.28 1.46
C GLN A 35 12.09 -1.86 0.07
N GLN A 36 12.72 -0.81 -0.45
CA GLN A 36 12.50 -0.43 -1.85
C GLN A 36 13.10 -1.47 -2.79
N ARG A 37 12.31 -1.92 -3.76
CA ARG A 37 12.72 -2.87 -4.79
C ARG A 37 12.33 -2.33 -6.16
N LEU A 38 13.25 -2.44 -7.12
CA LEU A 38 12.97 -2.09 -8.51
C LEU A 38 12.13 -3.19 -9.16
N VAL A 39 11.13 -2.78 -9.94
CA VAL A 39 10.20 -3.71 -10.61
C VAL A 39 9.97 -3.23 -12.04
N VAL A 40 10.20 -4.12 -13.00
CA VAL A 40 10.01 -3.83 -14.45
C VAL A 40 8.58 -4.13 -14.93
N SER A 41 7.78 -4.81 -14.10
CA SER A 41 6.41 -5.17 -14.43
C SER A 41 5.55 -3.92 -14.67
N PRO A 42 4.79 -3.87 -15.79
CA PRO A 42 3.90 -2.76 -16.08
C PRO A 42 2.91 -2.51 -14.95
N GLY A 43 2.65 -1.24 -14.64
CA GLY A 43 1.66 -0.85 -13.63
C GLY A 43 2.20 -0.54 -12.25
N TYR A 44 3.46 -0.90 -11.94
CA TYR A 44 4.10 -0.58 -10.65
C TYR A 44 4.91 0.72 -10.66
N GLY A 45 5.16 1.30 -11.83
CA GLY A 45 5.85 2.59 -11.95
C GLY A 45 7.37 2.55 -11.74
N GLY A 46 7.98 1.35 -11.78
CA GLY A 46 9.44 1.16 -11.72
C GLY A 46 9.97 0.65 -10.38
N ASP A 47 9.19 0.78 -9.30
CA ASP A 47 9.59 0.34 -7.97
C ASP A 47 8.38 0.08 -7.05
N ILE A 48 8.61 -0.66 -5.98
CA ILE A 48 7.65 -0.92 -4.88
C ILE A 48 8.37 -0.85 -3.53
N LEU A 49 7.61 -0.71 -2.44
CA LEU A 49 8.12 -0.89 -1.09
C LEU A 49 7.66 -2.24 -0.52
N ALA A 50 8.51 -3.25 -0.62
CA ALA A 50 8.26 -4.58 -0.06
C ALA A 50 8.35 -4.56 1.47
N PHE A 51 7.54 -5.38 2.14
CA PHE A 51 7.58 -5.52 3.60
C PHE A 51 7.54 -6.98 4.08
N LYS A 52 7.04 -7.91 3.27
CA LYS A 52 7.04 -9.34 3.59
C LYS A 52 7.19 -10.14 2.30
N GLU A 53 8.01 -11.18 2.36
CA GLU A 53 8.22 -12.14 1.27
C GLU A 53 8.00 -13.54 1.81
N GLU A 54 7.17 -14.30 1.12
CA GLU A 54 6.91 -15.72 1.33
C GLU A 54 7.23 -16.46 0.03
N ASP A 55 7.37 -17.78 0.08
CA ASP A 55 7.87 -18.62 -1.03
C ASP A 55 7.27 -18.31 -2.42
N ALA A 56 6.00 -17.90 -2.48
CA ALA A 56 5.30 -17.55 -3.72
C ALA A 56 4.66 -16.15 -3.72
N ALA A 57 4.85 -15.34 -2.67
CA ALA A 57 4.13 -14.07 -2.51
C ALA A 57 5.03 -12.95 -1.98
N LEU A 58 4.97 -11.80 -2.66
CA LEU A 58 5.62 -10.57 -2.22
C LEU A 58 4.54 -9.55 -1.82
N PHE A 59 4.51 -9.20 -0.54
CA PHE A 59 3.63 -8.17 -0.03
C PHE A 59 4.35 -6.83 -0.05
N ALA A 60 3.70 -5.83 -0.64
CA ALA A 60 4.28 -4.52 -0.84
C ALA A 60 3.26 -3.40 -0.75
N ILE A 61 3.78 -2.20 -0.53
CA ILE A 61 3.08 -0.94 -0.77
C ILE A 61 3.44 -0.49 -2.18
N HIS A 62 2.44 -0.16 -3.01
CA HIS A 62 2.69 0.30 -4.37
C HIS A 62 1.60 1.25 -4.89
N ARG A 63 1.89 1.92 -6.00
CA ARG A 63 0.95 2.80 -6.71
C ARG A 63 -0.27 2.03 -7.21
N LEU A 64 -1.42 2.71 -7.35
CA LEU A 64 -2.60 2.12 -7.98
C LEU A 64 -2.30 1.58 -9.39
N TRP A 65 -2.57 0.29 -9.63
CA TRP A 65 -2.62 -0.25 -10.98
C TRP A 65 -4.03 -0.12 -11.55
N LEU A 66 -4.18 0.61 -12.66
CA LEU A 66 -5.48 0.94 -13.29
C LEU A 66 -5.77 0.10 -14.55
N GLY A 67 -5.04 -1.00 -14.77
CA GLY A 67 -5.16 -1.82 -15.98
C GLY A 67 -6.50 -2.56 -16.14
N ASN A 68 -7.31 -2.64 -15.09
CA ASN A 68 -8.66 -3.19 -15.15
C ASN A 68 -9.70 -2.20 -14.59
N PRO A 69 -10.43 -1.47 -15.47
CA PRO A 69 -11.45 -0.51 -15.05
C PRO A 69 -12.58 -1.10 -14.21
N ALA A 70 -12.90 -2.39 -14.37
CA ALA A 70 -13.96 -3.05 -13.61
C ALA A 70 -13.67 -3.08 -12.10
N GLU A 71 -12.41 -3.00 -11.70
CA GLU A 71 -11.99 -2.96 -10.30
C GLU A 71 -12.27 -1.61 -9.64
N GLN A 72 -12.42 -0.52 -10.42
CA GLN A 72 -12.74 0.83 -9.93
C GLN A 72 -11.79 1.32 -8.83
N ARG A 73 -10.48 1.02 -8.96
CA ARG A 73 -9.51 1.25 -7.88
C ARG A 73 -9.35 2.74 -7.53
N ALA A 74 -9.37 3.62 -8.52
CA ALA A 74 -9.31 5.07 -8.29
C ALA A 74 -10.53 5.58 -7.52
N GLU A 75 -11.73 5.16 -7.92
CA GLU A 75 -12.99 5.54 -7.28
C GLU A 75 -13.12 4.95 -5.87
N ARG A 76 -12.62 3.72 -5.67
CA ARG A 76 -12.53 3.11 -4.34
C ARG A 76 -11.61 3.90 -3.44
N LEU A 77 -10.42 4.25 -3.90
CA LEU A 77 -9.43 4.99 -3.11
C LEU A 77 -9.97 6.38 -2.71
N ALA A 78 -10.64 7.07 -3.65
CA ALA A 78 -11.27 8.36 -3.39
C ALA A 78 -12.54 8.28 -2.51
N SER A 79 -13.03 7.08 -2.19
CA SER A 79 -14.27 6.93 -1.45
C SER A 79 -14.08 7.24 0.04
N VAL A 80 -14.96 8.11 0.55
CA VAL A 80 -15.12 8.35 1.99
C VAL A 80 -15.59 7.10 2.76
N ARG A 81 -16.18 6.11 2.07
CA ARG A 81 -16.64 4.86 2.68
C ARG A 81 -15.47 3.90 2.81
N VAL A 82 -14.97 3.70 4.04
CA VAL A 82 -13.87 2.78 4.36
C VAL A 82 -14.08 1.38 3.78
N ALA A 83 -15.30 0.84 3.87
CA ALA A 83 -15.64 -0.49 3.33
C ALA A 83 -15.39 -0.64 1.82
N ARG A 84 -15.33 0.47 1.04
CA ARG A 84 -14.98 0.39 -0.40
C ARG A 84 -13.48 0.19 -0.64
N ARG A 85 -12.65 0.46 0.37
CA ARG A 85 -11.19 0.41 0.35
C ARG A 85 -10.62 -0.87 1.01
N GLN A 86 -11.45 -1.62 1.71
CA GLN A 86 -11.09 -2.88 2.34
C GLN A 86 -11.30 -4.08 1.40
N ALA A 87 -10.50 -5.13 1.60
CA ALA A 87 -10.55 -6.38 0.82
C ALA A 87 -10.54 -6.16 -0.71
N VAL A 88 -9.75 -5.19 -1.17
CA VAL A 88 -9.64 -4.84 -2.61
C VAL A 88 -8.48 -5.54 -3.29
N THR A 89 -7.43 -5.85 -2.54
CA THR A 89 -6.22 -6.52 -3.04
C THR A 89 -6.09 -7.91 -2.40
N ASP A 90 -5.18 -8.72 -2.93
CA ASP A 90 -4.81 -10.02 -2.33
C ASP A 90 -3.69 -9.90 -1.28
N GLY A 91 -3.47 -8.69 -0.72
CA GLY A 91 -2.56 -8.46 0.42
C GLY A 91 -1.61 -7.27 0.27
N CYS A 92 -1.47 -6.72 -0.93
CA CYS A 92 -0.72 -5.48 -1.14
C CYS A 92 -1.50 -4.26 -0.62
N ILE A 93 -0.78 -3.18 -0.35
CA ILE A 93 -1.37 -1.92 0.08
C ILE A 93 -1.21 -0.93 -1.06
N ASN A 94 -2.31 -0.53 -1.69
CA ASN A 94 -2.24 0.35 -2.85
C ASN A 94 -2.59 1.78 -2.47
N VAL A 95 -1.77 2.73 -2.91
CA VAL A 95 -1.93 4.16 -2.65
C VAL A 95 -1.87 4.95 -3.95
N ASP A 96 -2.26 6.22 -3.91
CA ASP A 96 -2.06 7.11 -5.06
C ASP A 96 -0.56 7.43 -5.27
N GLU A 97 -0.24 8.00 -6.44
CA GLU A 97 1.13 8.33 -6.84
C GLU A 97 1.82 9.28 -5.86
N ALA A 98 1.12 10.33 -5.41
CA ALA A 98 1.72 11.35 -4.56
C ALA A 98 2.03 10.77 -3.18
N THR A 99 1.11 9.99 -2.61
CA THR A 99 1.31 9.27 -1.35
C THR A 99 2.50 8.31 -1.46
N TYR A 100 2.61 7.54 -2.55
CA TYR A 100 3.75 6.64 -2.77
C TYR A 100 5.07 7.40 -2.88
N ALA A 101 5.13 8.47 -3.67
CA ALA A 101 6.33 9.28 -3.83
C ALA A 101 6.81 9.88 -2.50
N SER A 102 5.90 10.40 -1.68
CA SER A 102 6.25 10.90 -0.34
C SER A 102 6.76 9.80 0.58
N LEU A 103 6.18 8.58 0.49
CA LEU A 103 6.61 7.44 1.30
C LEU A 103 8.04 6.98 0.93
N VAL A 104 8.38 6.96 -0.36
CA VAL A 104 9.74 6.65 -0.82
C VAL A 104 10.73 7.70 -0.33
N ASP A 105 10.42 8.99 -0.49
CA ASP A 105 11.31 10.09 -0.12
C ASP A 105 11.63 10.13 1.39
N CYS A 106 10.62 9.93 2.24
CA CYS A 106 10.81 10.04 3.69
C CYS A 106 11.18 8.74 4.40
N CYS A 107 10.74 7.61 3.84
CA CYS A 107 10.42 6.45 4.65
C CYS A 107 10.66 5.10 3.96
N ALA A 108 11.41 5.05 2.86
CA ALA A 108 11.65 3.82 2.07
C ALA A 108 12.24 2.64 2.86
N ASP A 109 12.95 2.93 3.95
CA ASP A 109 13.50 1.92 4.86
C ASP A 109 12.83 1.96 6.24
N SER A 110 11.71 2.64 6.43
CA SER A 110 11.11 2.80 7.77
C SER A 110 10.54 1.50 8.34
N THR A 111 10.32 1.49 9.65
CA THR A 111 9.51 0.45 10.29
C THR A 111 8.06 0.63 9.85
N LEU A 112 7.44 -0.43 9.35
CA LEU A 112 6.02 -0.51 9.03
C LEU A 112 5.29 -1.25 10.16
N VAL A 113 4.23 -0.66 10.68
CA VAL A 113 3.29 -1.30 11.61
C VAL A 113 1.96 -1.45 10.89
N ILE A 114 1.44 -2.68 10.82
CA ILE A 114 0.14 -2.98 10.23
C ILE A 114 -0.80 -3.45 11.35
N GLU A 115 -1.92 -2.75 11.52
CA GLU A 115 -2.94 -2.97 12.57
C GLU A 115 -4.36 -3.09 12.03
#